data_AF-A0A1M2Z7R4-F1
#
_entry.id   AF-A0A1M2Z7R4-F1
#
_cell.length_a   1.000
_cell.length_b   1.000
_cell.length_c   1.000
_cell.angle_alpha   90.00
_cell.angle_beta   90.00
_cell.angle_gamma   90.00
#
_symmetry.space_group_name_H-M   'P 1'
#
loop_
_entity.id
_entity.type
_entity.pdbx_description
1 polymer ?
#
loop_
_entity_poly.entity_id
_entity_poly.type
_entity_poly.pdbx_seq_one_letter_code
_entity_poly.pdbx_strand_id
1 'polypeptide(L)'
;MENIIKELYWGNIHPVEKPVDKGSEYAVCQHKINQIYDELNSCMGAEEQKKFSRITELQMDSEALAARESFVEGFRLGAKITAAVYIGYGDDNVYEYKRDER
;
A
#
# COMPACT_ATOMS: atom_id res chain seq x y z
N MET A 1 3.34 22.40 7.42
CA MET A 1 2.94 20.99 7.52
C MET A 1 1.94 20.92 8.67
N GLU A 2 0.66 20.68 8.38
CA GLU A 2 -0.36 20.58 9.42
C GLU A 2 -0.07 19.38 10.34
N ASN A 3 -0.64 19.41 11.55
CA ASN A 3 -0.41 18.37 12.54
C ASN A 3 -1.10 17.08 12.07
N ILE A 4 -0.30 16.06 11.73
CA ILE A 4 -0.79 14.78 11.21
C ILE A 4 -1.81 14.08 12.12
N ILE A 5 -1.77 14.32 13.43
CA ILE A 5 -2.75 13.78 14.39
C ILE A 5 -4.11 14.47 14.24
N LYS A 6 -4.13 15.78 13.95
CA LYS A 6 -5.37 16.50 13.65
C LYS A 6 -5.96 16.07 12.31
N GLU A 7 -5.10 15.91 11.30
CA GLU A 7 -5.50 15.39 9.99
C GLU A 7 -6.11 13.98 10.09
N LEU A 8 -5.53 13.13 10.94
CA LEU A 8 -6.11 11.82 11.25
C LEU A 8 -7.47 11.97 11.96
N TYR A 9 -7.58 12.84 12.97
CA TYR A 9 -8.82 13.06 13.72
C TYR A 9 -9.98 13.54 12.82
N TRP A 10 -9.69 14.39 11.84
CA TRP A 10 -10.68 14.87 10.88
C TRP A 10 -10.93 13.91 9.71
N GLY A 11 -10.16 12.83 9.58
CA GLY A 11 -10.31 11.85 8.51
C GLY A 11 -9.69 12.25 7.17
N ASN A 12 -8.81 13.25 7.16
CA ASN A 12 -8.17 13.76 5.93
C ASN A 12 -7.08 12.82 5.38
N ILE A 13 -6.66 11.82 6.16
CA ILE A 13 -5.68 10.81 5.74
C ILE A 13 -6.43 9.59 5.22
N HIS A 14 -6.56 9.48 3.90
CA HIS A 14 -7.26 8.38 3.23
C HIS A 14 -6.34 7.64 2.24
N PRO A 15 -5.57 6.62 2.69
CA PRO A 15 -4.57 5.96 1.86
C PRO A 15 -5.13 5.30 0.59
N VAL A 16 -6.37 4.80 0.65
CA VAL A 16 -7.02 4.12 -0.49
C VAL A 16 -7.56 5.08 -1.55
N GLU A 17 -7.77 6.36 -1.21
CA GLU A 17 -8.25 7.37 -2.16
C GLU A 17 -7.11 8.20 -2.76
N LYS A 18 -5.85 7.78 -2.58
CA LYS A 18 -4.73 8.50 -3.14
C LYS A 18 -4.89 8.57 -4.66
N PRO A 19 -4.99 9.78 -5.26
CA PRO A 19 -5.16 9.90 -6.68
C PRO A 19 -3.95 9.31 -7.39
N VAL A 20 -4.22 8.52 -8.43
CA VAL A 20 -3.17 8.01 -9.32
C VAL A 20 -2.63 9.21 -10.10
N ASP A 21 -1.32 9.43 -10.00
CA ASP A 21 -0.63 10.36 -10.87
C ASP A 21 -0.67 9.82 -12.30
N LYS A 22 -1.29 10.57 -13.21
CA LYS A 22 -1.48 10.20 -14.63
C LYS A 22 -0.16 10.00 -15.37
N GLY A 23 0.94 10.61 -14.90
CA GLY A 23 2.28 10.44 -15.46
C GLY A 23 3.09 9.30 -14.83
N SER A 24 2.56 8.65 -13.79
CA SER A 24 3.27 7.58 -13.10
C SER A 24 3.48 6.34 -13.98
N GLU A 25 4.54 5.61 -13.70
CA GLU A 25 4.78 4.28 -14.31
C GLU A 25 3.58 3.34 -14.15
N TYR A 26 2.88 3.44 -13.00
CA TYR A 26 1.63 2.71 -12.76
C TYR A 26 0.54 3.08 -13.77
N ALA A 27 0.27 4.37 -13.98
CA ALA A 27 -0.75 4.82 -14.93
C ALA A 27 -0.43 4.38 -16.37
N VAL A 28 0.84 4.45 -16.76
CA VAL A 28 1.29 3.98 -18.09
C VAL A 28 1.12 2.47 -18.23
N CYS A 29 1.46 1.70 -17.19
CA CYS A 29 1.27 0.25 -17.17
C CYS A 29 -0.22 -0.12 -17.27
N GLN A 30 -1.07 0.51 -16.45
CA GLN A 30 -2.51 0.27 -16.45
C GLN A 30 -3.14 0.60 -17.81
N HIS A 31 -2.68 1.66 -18.47
CA HIS A 31 -3.16 2.00 -19.81
C HIS A 31 -2.86 0.88 -20.83
N LYS A 32 -1.63 0.33 -20.81
CA LYS A 32 -1.25 -0.79 -21.69
C LYS A 32 -2.06 -2.05 -21.39
N ILE A 33 -2.29 -2.32 -20.11
CA ILE A 33 -3.14 -3.43 -19.66
C ILE A 33 -4.56 -3.27 -20.25
N ASN A 34 -5.15 -2.09 -20.15
CA ASN A 34 -6.48 -1.82 -20.69
C ASN A 34 -6.56 -1.97 -22.22
N GLN A 35 -5.52 -1.54 -22.95
CA GLN A 35 -5.46 -1.75 -24.41
C GLN A 35 -5.52 -3.23 -24.77
N ILE A 36 -4.73 -4.06 -24.08
CA ILE A 36 -4.72 -5.52 -24.29
C ILE A 36 -6.06 -6.13 -23.86
N TYR A 37 -6.68 -5.64 -22.79
CA TYR A 37 -8.01 -6.07 -22.36
C TYR A 37 -9.07 -5.83 -23.44
N ASP A 38 -9.08 -4.65 -24.06
CA ASP A 38 -10.02 -4.29 -25.11
C ASP A 38 -9.82 -5.15 -26.37
N GLU A 39 -8.56 -5.36 -26.77
CA GLU A 39 -8.20 -6.24 -27.89
C GLU A 39 -8.70 -7.68 -27.65
N LEU A 40 -8.44 -8.24 -26.48
CA LEU A 40 -8.90 -9.58 -26.10
C LEU A 40 -10.43 -9.69 -26.06
N ASN A 41 -11.11 -8.71 -25.46
CA ASN A 41 -12.57 -8.70 -25.39
C ASN A 41 -13.20 -8.69 -26.78
N SER A 42 -12.60 -7.99 -27.75
CA SER A 42 -13.12 -7.91 -29.12
C SER A 42 -13.08 -9.25 -29.88
N CYS A 43 -12.17 -10.17 -29.51
CA CYS A 43 -12.02 -11.46 -30.18
C CYS A 43 -12.61 -12.66 -29.42
N MET A 44 -13.17 -12.44 -28.22
CA MET A 44 -13.78 -13.47 -27.39
C MET A 44 -15.30 -13.60 -27.63
N GLY A 45 -15.82 -14.83 -27.47
CA GLY A 45 -17.27 -15.09 -27.39
C GLY A 45 -17.85 -14.72 -26.02
N ALA A 46 -19.17 -14.77 -25.89
CA ALA A 46 -19.87 -14.28 -24.69
C ALA A 46 -19.49 -15.03 -23.39
N GLU A 47 -19.29 -16.35 -23.46
CA GLU A 47 -18.90 -17.16 -22.30
C GLU A 47 -17.44 -16.94 -21.91
N GLU A 48 -16.55 -16.76 -22.89
CA GLU A 48 -15.15 -16.41 -22.66
C GLU A 48 -15.03 -15.02 -22.03
N GLN A 49 -15.73 -14.01 -22.56
CA GLN A 49 -15.78 -12.67 -22.00
C GLN A 49 -16.25 -12.69 -20.54
N LYS A 50 -17.31 -13.44 -20.23
CA LYS A 50 -17.81 -13.56 -18.85
C LYS A 50 -16.77 -14.14 -17.89
N LYS A 51 -16.07 -15.20 -18.29
CA LYS A 51 -14.99 -15.80 -17.47
C LYS A 51 -13.83 -14.83 -17.32
N PHE A 52 -13.48 -14.12 -18.38
CA PHE A 52 -12.36 -13.18 -18.39
C PHE A 52 -12.62 -11.95 -17.51
N SER A 53 -13.82 -11.36 -17.59
CA SER A 53 -14.24 -10.30 -16.66
C SER A 53 -14.18 -10.80 -15.23
N ARG A 54 -14.64 -12.03 -14.96
CA ARG A 54 -14.59 -12.60 -13.61
C ARG A 54 -13.16 -12.80 -13.10
N ILE A 55 -12.23 -13.22 -13.95
CA ILE A 55 -10.80 -13.33 -13.60
C ILE A 55 -10.25 -11.96 -13.27
N THR A 56 -10.55 -10.94 -14.09
CA THR A 56 -10.07 -9.57 -13.90
C THR A 56 -10.58 -8.96 -12.59
N GLU A 57 -11.87 -9.14 -12.28
CA GLU A 57 -12.43 -8.75 -10.98
C GLU A 57 -11.68 -9.39 -9.81
N LEU A 58 -11.46 -10.71 -9.87
CA LEU A 58 -10.76 -11.45 -8.82
C LEU A 58 -9.29 -11.02 -8.68
N GLN A 59 -8.64 -10.64 -9.77
CA GLN A 59 -7.28 -10.08 -9.75
C GLN A 59 -7.27 -8.72 -9.07
N MET A 60 -8.19 -7.81 -9.40
CA MET A 60 -8.29 -6.50 -8.75
C MET A 60 -8.57 -6.64 -7.24
N ASP A 61 -9.46 -7.55 -6.85
CA ASP A 61 -9.71 -7.87 -5.44
C ASP A 61 -8.44 -8.39 -4.75
N SER A 62 -7.71 -9.29 -5.41
CA SER A 62 -6.46 -9.83 -4.88
C SER A 62 -5.38 -8.75 -4.72
N GLU A 63 -5.27 -7.82 -5.67
CA GLU A 63 -4.34 -6.69 -5.61
C GLU A 63 -4.71 -5.75 -4.46
N ALA A 64 -5.99 -5.44 -4.28
CA ALA A 64 -6.46 -4.62 -3.17
C ALA A 64 -6.15 -5.27 -1.80
N LEU A 65 -6.33 -6.59 -1.67
CA LEU A 65 -5.95 -7.33 -0.47
C LEU A 65 -4.43 -7.29 -0.23
N ALA A 66 -3.63 -7.55 -1.25
CA ALA A 66 -2.17 -7.50 -1.14
C ALA A 66 -1.66 -6.10 -0.78
N ALA A 67 -2.24 -5.05 -1.38
CA ALA A 67 -1.90 -3.66 -1.08
C ALA A 67 -2.24 -3.30 0.38
N ARG A 68 -3.40 -3.77 0.89
CA ARG A 68 -3.80 -3.58 2.29
C ARG A 68 -2.82 -4.25 3.25
N GLU A 69 -2.46 -5.50 3.01
CA GLU A 69 -1.52 -6.22 3.88
C GLU A 69 -0.12 -5.58 3.83
N SER A 70 0.37 -5.24 2.63
CA SER A 70 1.64 -4.55 2.46
C SER A 70 1.67 -3.19 3.18
N PHE A 71 0.55 -2.45 3.17
CA PHE A 71 0.42 -1.20 3.90
C PHE A 71 0.53 -1.43 5.42
N VAL A 72 -0.20 -2.40 5.98
CA VAL A 72 -0.15 -2.73 7.41
C VAL A 72 1.25 -3.17 7.83
N GLU A 73 1.88 -4.04 7.05
CA GLU A 73 3.25 -4.51 7.29
C GLU A 73 4.25 -3.36 7.23
N GLY A 74 4.16 -2.50 6.21
CA GLY A 74 5.01 -1.32 6.06
C GLY A 74 4.90 -0.35 7.23
N PHE A 75 3.69 -0.07 7.71
CA PHE A 75 3.48 0.78 8.89
C PHE A 75 4.07 0.18 10.16
N ARG A 76 3.85 -1.12 10.40
CA ARG A 76 4.43 -1.83 11.54
C ARG A 76 5.94 -1.82 11.49
N LEU A 77 6.53 -2.07 10.32
CA LEU A 77 7.96 -2.04 10.12
C LEU A 77 8.53 -0.64 10.36
N GLY A 78 7.92 0.40 9.79
CA GLY A 78 8.32 1.79 9.98
C GLY A 78 8.27 2.22 11.46
N ALA A 79 7.22 1.84 12.19
CA ALA A 79 7.10 2.10 13.62
C ALA A 79 8.19 1.38 14.43
N LYS A 80 8.47 0.10 14.12
CA LYS A 80 9.55 -0.66 14.77
C LYS A 80 10.92 -0.05 14.51
N ILE A 81 11.22 0.34 13.27
CA ILE A 81 12.48 1.02 12.90
C ILE A 81 12.60 2.34 13.66
N THR A 82 11.53 3.15 13.69
CA THR A 82 11.52 4.42 14.43
C THR A 82 11.77 4.19 15.92
N ALA A 83 11.09 3.21 16.52
CA ALA A 83 11.28 2.88 17.93
C ALA A 83 12.70 2.36 18.22
N ALA A 84 13.28 1.55 17.33
CA ALA A 84 14.66 1.08 17.46
C ALA A 84 15.63 2.27 17.47
N VAL A 85 15.47 3.21 16.54
CA VAL A 85 16.34 4.39 16.39
C VAL A 85 16.24 5.36 17.56
N TYR A 86 15.03 5.65 18.04
CA TYR A 86 14.83 6.73 19.02
C TYR A 86 14.77 6.26 20.48
N ILE A 87 14.36 5.03 20.74
CA ILE A 87 14.17 4.51 22.11
C ILE A 87 14.80 3.14 22.34
N GLY A 88 15.62 2.63 21.39
CA GLY A 88 16.31 1.34 21.54
C GLY A 88 15.39 0.12 21.52
N TYR A 89 14.22 0.22 20.89
CA TYR A 89 13.29 -0.91 20.81
C TYR A 89 13.90 -2.08 20.01
N GLY A 90 14.00 -3.25 20.63
CA GLY A 90 14.54 -4.47 20.01
C GLY A 90 16.06 -4.66 20.17
N ASP A 91 16.73 -3.79 20.94
CA ASP A 91 18.13 -3.99 21.34
C ASP A 91 18.19 -4.96 22.54
N ASP A 92 18.56 -6.22 22.29
CA ASP A 92 18.88 -7.20 23.33
C ASP A 92 20.33 -6.97 23.84
N ASN A 93 20.50 -5.91 24.66
CA ASN A 93 21.70 -5.43 25.41
C ASN A 93 22.59 -4.35 24.75
N VAL A 94 23.15 -3.42 25.57
CA VAL A 94 24.59 -3.38 25.96
C VAL A 94 24.96 -2.17 26.87
N TYR A 95 24.21 -1.05 26.88
CA TYR A 95 24.56 0.09 27.75
C TYR A 95 23.65 0.18 28.98
N GLU A 96 24.11 -0.43 30.09
CA GLU A 96 23.69 0.01 31.43
C GLU A 96 23.98 1.50 31.54
N TYR A 97 22.94 2.34 31.41
CA TYR A 97 23.02 3.71 31.89
C TYR A 97 23.18 3.64 33.41
N LYS A 98 24.43 3.59 33.88
CA LYS A 98 24.73 3.96 35.25
C LYS A 98 24.20 5.37 35.42
N ARG A 99 23.11 5.50 36.19
CA ARG A 99 22.72 6.79 36.73
C ARG A 99 23.92 7.28 37.52
N ASP A 100 24.59 8.31 37.03
CA ASP A 100 25.49 9.10 37.86
C ASP A 100 24.64 9.61 39.03
N GLU A 101 24.89 9.05 40.20
CA GLU A 101 24.41 9.58 41.47
C GLU A 101 25.02 10.97 41.65
N ARG A 102 24.18 12.00 41.60
CA ARG A 102 24.44 13.31 42.18
C ARG A 102 23.22 13.78 42.97
#